data_AF-A0A497N2U3-F1
#
_entry.id   AF-A0A497N2U3-F1
#
_cell.length_a   1.000
_cell.length_b   1.000
_cell.length_c   1.000
_cell.angle_alpha   90.00
_cell.angle_beta   90.00
_cell.angle_gamma   90.00
#
_symmetry.space_group_name_H-M   'P 1'
#
loop_
_entity.id
_entity.type
_entity.pdbx_description
1 polymer ?
#
loop_
_entity_poly.entity_id
_entity_poly.type
_entity_poly.pdbx_seq_one_letter_code
_entity_poly.pdbx_strand_id
1 'polypeptide(L)' 'NLKINLDNVENLGSFVEIEGFAKDEDERKKVVENVKRVLLKLNLHDKKLEDKTYLELLLEKDKVLKR' A
#
# COMPACT_ATOMS: atom_id res chain seq x y z
N ASN A 1 -4.39 14.36 -7.55
CA ASN A 1 -4.42 14.34 -6.06
C ASN A 1 -4.05 12.96 -5.58
N LEU A 2 -3.05 12.85 -4.71
CA LEU A 2 -2.70 11.61 -4.02
C LEU A 2 -3.19 11.69 -2.58
N LYS A 3 -3.65 10.56 -2.05
CA LYS A 3 -4.00 10.38 -0.65
C LYS A 3 -3.01 9.40 -0.04
N ILE A 4 -2.52 9.73 1.15
CA ILE A 4 -1.57 8.91 1.90
C ILE A 4 -2.25 8.56 3.22
N ASN A 5 -2.41 7.27 3.50
CA ASN A 5 -2.94 6.77 4.77
C ASN A 5 -1.79 6.14 5.57
N LEU A 6 -1.78 6.36 6.88
CA LEU A 6 -0.85 5.76 7.82
C LEU A 6 -1.67 4.92 8.79
N ASP A 7 -1.63 3.61 8.61
CA ASP A 7 -2.49 2.69 9.33
C ASP A 7 -1.67 1.88 10.32
N ASN A 8 -2.21 1.69 11.53
CA ASN A 8 -1.71 0.71 12.46
C ASN A 8 -2.80 -0.35 12.65
N VAL A 9 -2.64 -1.49 12.00
CA VAL A 9 -3.63 -2.55 11.97
C VAL A 9 -3.30 -3.55 13.05
N GLU A 10 -4.23 -3.77 13.97
CA GLU A 10 -4.06 -4.70 15.08
C GLU A 10 -3.67 -6.09 14.54
N ASN A 11 -2.64 -6.69 15.14
CA ASN A 11 -2.07 -7.97 14.73
C ASN A 11 -1.40 -8.01 13.34
N LEU A 12 -1.36 -6.93 12.55
CA LEU A 12 -0.60 -6.89 11.29
C LEU A 12 0.57 -5.91 11.31
N GLY A 13 0.49 -4.87 12.14
CA GLY A 13 1.53 -3.85 12.27
C GLY A 13 1.19 -2.56 11.52
N SER A 14 2.23 -1.78 11.19
CA SER A 14 2.07 -0.46 10.59
C SER A 14 2.22 -0.49 9.07
N PHE A 15 1.30 0.16 8.37
CA PHE A 15 1.23 0.25 6.91
C PHE A 15 1.18 1.71 6.45
N VAL A 16 1.69 1.92 5.24
CA VAL A 16 1.56 3.19 4.52
C VAL A 16 0.91 2.88 3.19
N GLU A 17 -0.28 3.42 2.97
CA GLU A 17 -0.98 3.31 1.69
C GLU A 17 -0.87 4.62 0.93
N ILE A 18 -0.59 4.55 -0.37
CA ILE A 18 -0.56 5.72 -1.25
C ILE A 18 -1.48 5.44 -2.42
N GLU A 19 -2.58 6.17 -2.50
CA GLU A 19 -3.62 5.98 -3.51
C GLU A 19 -3.84 7.26 -4.33
N GLY A 20 -4.29 7.07 -5.57
CA GLY A 20 -4.67 8.15 -6.45
C GLY A 20 -5.74 7.69 -7.43
N PHE A 21 -6.68 8.57 -7.73
CA PHE A 21 -7.74 8.31 -8.70
C PHE A 21 -7.31 8.79 -10.09
N ALA A 22 -7.64 8.00 -11.10
CA ALA A 22 -7.47 8.34 -12.50
C ALA A 22 -8.75 8.03 -13.26
N LYS A 23 -9.09 8.89 -14.24
CA LYS A 23 -10.28 8.74 -15.08
C LYS A 23 -10.00 7.93 -16.34
N ASP A 24 -8.74 7.90 -16.76
CA ASP A 24 -8.27 7.21 -17.96
C ASP A 24 -6.85 6.65 -17.77
N GLU A 25 -6.39 5.93 -18.78
CA GLU A 25 -5.11 5.21 -18.77
C GLU A 25 -3.89 6.13 -18.76
N ASP A 26 -3.97 7.30 -19.38
CA ASP A 26 -2.85 8.25 -19.41
C ASP A 26 -2.73 9.03 -18.10
N GLU A 27 -3.87 9.35 -17.47
CA GLU A 27 -3.91 9.86 -16.11
C GLU A 27 -3.42 8.79 -15.11
N ARG A 28 -3.76 7.51 -15.31
CA ARG A 28 -3.25 6.41 -14.47
C ARG A 28 -1.73 6.36 -14.48
N LYS A 29 -1.09 6.46 -15.66
CA LYS A 29 0.39 6.52 -15.77
C LYS A 29 0.96 7.70 -14.96
N LYS A 30 0.36 8.88 -15.07
CA LYS A 30 0.78 10.07 -14.29
C LYS A 30 0.62 9.86 -12.79
N VAL A 31 -0.47 9.23 -12.35
CA VAL A 31 -0.71 8.90 -10.94
C VAL A 31 0.37 7.94 -10.44
N VAL A 32 0.67 6.88 -11.19
CA VAL A 32 1.73 5.90 -10.83
C VAL A 32 3.09 6.58 -10.71
N GLU A 33 3.46 7.47 -11.64
CA GLU A 33 4.71 8.24 -11.52
C GLU A 33 4.74 9.13 -10.28
N ASN A 34 3.61 9.78 -9.95
CA ASN A 34 3.52 10.59 -8.74
C ASN A 34 3.68 9.73 -7.48
N VAL A 35 3.06 8.55 -7.42
CA VAL A 35 3.21 7.61 -6.30
C VAL A 35 4.67 7.20 -6.14
N LYS A 36 5.36 6.85 -7.23
CA LYS A 36 6.81 6.54 -7.21
C LYS A 36 7.65 7.69 -6.67
N ARG A 37 7.34 8.94 -7.06
CA ARG A 37 8.02 10.13 -6.53
C ARG A 37 7.80 10.30 -5.03
N VAL A 38 6.60 10.02 -4.53
CA VAL A 38 6.31 10.07 -3.09
C VAL A 38 7.08 8.98 -2.34
N LEU A 39 7.08 7.74 -2.84
CA LEU A 39 7.84 6.63 -2.24
C LEU A 39 9.34 6.94 -2.12
N LEU A 40 9.93 7.54 -3.16
CA LEU A 40 11.33 7.99 -3.13
C LEU A 40 11.56 9.05 -2.04
N LYS A 41 10.70 10.08 -1.97
CA LYS A 41 10.81 11.17 -0.98
C LYS A 41 10.65 10.68 0.46
N LEU A 42 9.83 9.66 0.68
CA LEU A 42 9.62 9.05 1.99
C LEU A 42 10.68 8.00 2.34
N ASN A 43 11.65 7.75 1.46
CA ASN A 43 12.65 6.69 1.61
C ASN A 43 12.02 5.29 1.78
N LEU A 44 10.86 5.07 1.15
CA LEU A 44 10.09 3.81 1.18
C LEU A 44 10.26 2.98 -0.09
N HIS A 45 11.07 3.44 -1.05
CA HIS A 45 11.23 2.81 -2.35
C HIS A 45 11.85 1.40 -2.32
N ASP A 46 12.65 1.09 -1.29
CA ASP A 46 13.26 -0.24 -1.09
C ASP A 46 12.44 -1.14 -0.16
N LYS A 47 11.27 -0.67 0.32
CA LYS A 47 10.40 -1.48 1.17
C LYS A 47 9.65 -2.50 0.33
N LYS A 48 9.41 -3.67 0.91
CA LYS A 48 8.56 -4.69 0.30
C LYS A 48 7.17 -4.09 0.06
N LEU A 49 6.75 -4.05 -1.20
CA LEU A 49 5.38 -3.70 -1.54
C LEU A 49 4.49 -4.89 -1.17
N GLU A 50 3.39 -4.60 -0.49
CA GLU A 50 2.37 -5.58 -0.17
C GLU A 50 1.22 -5.40 -1.16
N ASP A 51 0.92 -6.46 -1.92
CA ASP A 51 -0.16 -6.49 -2.91
C ASP A 51 -1.45 -7.10 -2.34
N LYS A 52 -1.38 -7.67 -1.13
CA LYS A 52 -2.52 -8.23 -0.40
C LYS A 52 -3.24 -7.16 0.40
N THR A 53 -4.57 -7.31 0.47
CA THR A 53 -5.43 -6.54 1.36
C THR A 53 -5.19 -6.91 2.83
N TYR A 54 -5.54 -6.01 3.75
CA TYR A 54 -5.48 -6.31 5.19
C TYR A 54 -6.28 -7.57 5.57
N LEU A 55 -7.42 -7.84 4.91
CA LEU A 55 -8.19 -9.05 5.15
C LEU A 55 -7.44 -10.32 4.76
N GLU A 56 -6.78 -10.32 3.59
CA GLU A 56 -5.99 -11.46 3.13
C GLU A 56 -4.82 -11.72 4.08
N LEU A 57 -4.13 -10.67 4.52
CA LEU A 57 -3.05 -10.77 5.50
C LEU A 57 -3.53 -11.34 6.85
N LEU A 58 -4.70 -10.92 7.33
CA LEU A 58 -5.30 -11.47 8.55
C LEU A 58 -5.64 -12.96 8.39
N LEU A 59 -6.24 -13.34 7.26
CA LEU A 59 -6.61 -14.74 6.99
C LEU A 59 -5.38 -15.65 6.87
N GLU A 60 -4.28 -15.16 6.29
CA GLU A 60 -3.02 -15.89 6.26
C GLU A 60 -2.44 -16.09 7.66
N LYS A 61 -2.48 -15.03 8.49
CA LYS A 61 -1.99 -15.11 9.86
C LYS A 61 -2.82 -16.07 10.72
N ASP A 62 -4.14 -16.06 10.60
CA ASP A 62 -5.04 -16.98 11.31
C ASP A 62 -4.80 -18.44 10.89
N LYS A 63 -4.57 -18.71 9.60
CA LYS A 63 -4.21 -20.05 9.11
C LYS A 63 -2.86 -20.52 9.63
N VAL A 64 -1.90 -19.62 9.83
CA VAL A 64 -0.60 -19.94 10.43
C VAL A 64 -0.74 -20.24 11.92
N LEU A 65 -1.61 -19.52 12.64
CA LEU A 65 -1.86 -19.72 14.08
C LEU A 65 -2.68 -20.98 14.40
N LYS A 66 -3.40 -21.54 13.43
CA LYS A 66 -4.21 -22.78 13.57
C LYS A 66 -3.45 -24.07 13.24
N ARG A 67 -2.13 -24.01 13.04
CA ARG A 67 -1.25 -25.18 12.87
C ARG A 67 -0.43 -25.43 14.13
#